data_AF-A0A0V0VDR4-F1
#
_entry.id   AF-A0A0V0VDR4-F1
#
_cell.length_a   1.000
_cell.length_b   1.000
_cell.length_c   1.000
_cell.angle_alpha   90.00
_cell.angle_beta   90.00
_cell.angle_gamma   90.00
#
_symmetry.space_group_name_H-M   'P 1'
#
loop_
_entity.id
_entity.type
_entity.pdbx_description
1 polymer ?
#
loop_
_entity_poly.entity_id
_entity_poly.type
_entity_poly.pdbx_seq_one_letter_code
_entity_poly.pdbx_strand_id
1 'polypeptide(L)'
;MYLQVGLRLEDRDVCRFLWQERDCGAPVKVYRLTRVGFGLTCSPFLAMQVVRHHAQRCGNIDELTDRVLSDMYVDDLATSCDGVDEARRLVQRLTELMKTGGFVLKKWASNDSDALMDLPAEDVSSADKDRLWKTLGLHWNGHSDHLTFMPMPDIHPERHDS
;
A
#
# COMPACT_ATOMS: atom_id res chain seq x y z
N MET A 1 -3.24 2.91 3.03
CA MET A 1 -2.83 4.32 3.24
C MET A 1 -4.00 5.30 3.34
N TYR A 2 -5.17 5.06 2.72
CA TYR A 2 -6.32 5.98 2.72
C TYR A 2 -6.79 6.47 4.10
N LEU A 3 -6.97 5.56 5.06
CA LEU A 3 -7.42 5.90 6.41
C LEU A 3 -6.38 6.69 7.23
N GLN A 4 -5.21 7.03 6.68
CA GLN A 4 -4.31 8.00 7.31
C GLN A 4 -4.63 9.43 6.89
N VAL A 5 -5.35 9.63 5.78
CA VAL A 5 -5.70 10.94 5.24
C VAL A 5 -7.01 11.44 5.83
N GLY A 6 -6.94 12.55 6.56
CA GLY A 6 -8.12 13.20 7.13
C GLY A 6 -8.96 13.93 6.09
N LEU A 7 -10.28 13.86 6.22
CA LEU A 7 -11.21 14.72 5.48
C LEU A 7 -11.42 16.03 6.24
N ARG A 8 -11.47 17.14 5.49
CA ARG A 8 -11.88 18.43 6.05
C ARG A 8 -13.30 18.37 6.56
N LEU A 9 -13.63 19.16 7.57
CA LEU A 9 -14.93 19.08 8.25
C LEU A 9 -16.10 19.31 7.28
N GLU A 10 -15.93 20.26 6.36
CA GLU A 10 -16.88 20.62 5.32
C GLU A 10 -17.15 19.49 4.31
N ASP A 11 -16.17 18.62 4.05
CA ASP A 11 -16.27 17.52 3.07
C ASP A 11 -16.81 16.22 3.68
N ARG A 12 -16.94 16.12 5.01
CA ARG A 12 -17.35 14.87 5.68
C ARG A 12 -18.80 14.50 5.40
N ASP A 13 -19.65 15.49 5.12
CA ASP A 13 -21.08 15.26 4.95
C ASP A 13 -21.43 14.53 3.66
N VAL A 14 -20.57 14.56 2.63
CA VAL A 14 -20.72 13.75 1.42
C VAL A 14 -20.24 12.30 1.59
N CYS A 15 -19.61 11.97 2.73
CA CYS A 15 -19.11 10.64 3.06
C CYS A 15 -19.94 9.96 4.17
N ARG A 16 -21.26 10.16 4.17
CA ARG A 16 -22.19 9.57 5.13
C ARG A 16 -22.56 8.13 4.77
N PHE A 17 -22.82 7.32 5.78
CA PHE A 17 -23.36 5.98 5.62
C PHE A 17 -24.34 5.64 6.75
N LEU A 18 -25.27 4.75 6.44
CA LEU A 18 -26.23 4.23 7.39
C LEU A 18 -25.69 2.95 8.01
N TRP A 19 -25.95 2.75 9.30
CA TRP A 19 -25.59 1.55 10.03
C TRP A 19 -26.77 1.07 10.85
N GLN A 20 -27.08 -0.21 10.73
CA GLN A 20 -28.10 -0.88 11.52
C GLN A 20 -27.52 -2.15 12.10
N GLU A 21 -27.56 -2.27 13.43
CA GLU A 21 -27.23 -3.52 14.11
C GLU A 21 -28.33 -4.55 13.82
N ARG A 22 -27.92 -5.78 13.51
CA ARG A 22 -28.88 -6.85 13.20
C ARG A 22 -29.65 -7.26 14.46
N ASP A 23 -30.93 -7.55 14.28
CA ASP A 23 -31.80 -8.26 15.22
C ASP A 23 -31.95 -7.64 16.61
N CYS A 24 -31.57 -6.37 16.80
CA CYS A 24 -31.66 -5.67 18.08
C CYS A 24 -32.83 -4.67 18.17
N GLY A 25 -33.59 -4.49 17.09
CA GLY A 25 -34.69 -3.52 17.02
C GLY A 25 -34.26 -2.05 17.15
N ALA A 26 -32.96 -1.77 17.20
CA ALA A 26 -32.42 -0.42 17.34
C ALA A 26 -32.67 0.42 16.08
N PRO A 27 -32.86 1.75 16.23
CA PRO A 27 -32.99 2.64 15.08
C PRO A 27 -31.72 2.69 14.24
N VAL A 28 -31.88 2.96 12.95
CA VAL A 28 -30.76 3.16 12.02
C VAL A 28 -29.94 4.36 12.49
N LYS A 29 -28.62 4.16 12.60
CA LYS A 29 -27.64 5.19 12.96
C LYS A 29 -27.05 5.78 11.68
N VAL A 30 -26.80 7.09 11.68
CA VAL A 30 -26.11 7.79 10.59
C VAL A 30 -24.70 8.11 11.05
N TYR A 31 -23.71 7.63 10.30
CA TYR A 31 -22.30 7.93 10.51
C TYR A 31 -21.75 8.73 9.34
N ARG A 32 -20.60 9.38 9.58
CA ARG A 32 -19.81 10.06 8.54
C ARG A 32 -18.36 9.66 8.69
N LEU A 33 -17.72 9.37 7.57
CA LEU A 33 -16.27 9.15 7.57
C LEU A 33 -15.56 10.46 7.90
N THR A 34 -14.52 10.37 8.74
CA THR A 34 -13.64 11.51 9.07
C THR A 34 -12.35 11.48 8.27
N ARG A 35 -12.17 10.45 7.44
CA ARG A 35 -10.97 10.11 6.69
C ARG A 35 -11.34 9.60 5.31
N VAL A 36 -10.40 9.66 4.37
CA VAL A 36 -10.61 9.17 3.00
C VAL A 36 -10.96 7.68 3.05
N GLY A 37 -12.18 7.35 2.61
CA GLY A 37 -12.70 5.99 2.64
C GLY A 37 -12.27 5.16 1.43
N PHE A 38 -12.41 3.85 1.54
CA PHE A 38 -12.34 2.96 0.38
C PHE A 38 -13.60 3.13 -0.47
N GLY A 39 -13.47 2.99 -1.80
CA GLY A 39 -14.61 2.98 -2.72
C GLY A 39 -15.07 4.35 -3.26
N LEU A 40 -14.51 5.47 -2.79
CA LEU A 40 -14.71 6.75 -3.49
C LEU A 40 -13.84 6.80 -4.75
N THR A 41 -14.41 7.28 -5.84
CA THR A 41 -13.70 7.44 -7.13
C THR A 41 -12.48 8.35 -6.99
N CYS A 42 -12.53 9.34 -6.10
CA CYS A 42 -11.43 10.28 -5.85
C CYS A 42 -10.41 9.81 -4.80
N SER A 43 -10.66 8.72 -4.06
CA SER A 43 -9.78 8.28 -2.96
C SER A 43 -8.34 8.03 -3.38
N PRO A 44 -8.05 7.32 -4.50
CA PRO A 44 -6.68 7.08 -4.92
C PRO A 44 -5.93 8.38 -5.23
N PHE A 45 -6.60 9.32 -5.91
CA PHE A 45 -6.02 10.63 -6.24
C PHE A 45 -5.71 11.42 -4.96
N LEU A 46 -6.68 11.54 -4.05
CA LEU A 46 -6.51 12.28 -2.79
C LEU A 46 -5.35 11.70 -1.97
N ALA A 47 -5.29 10.38 -1.84
CA ALA A 47 -4.26 9.72 -1.07
C ALA A 47 -2.87 9.92 -1.69
N MET A 48 -2.74 9.74 -3.00
CA MET A 48 -1.48 9.98 -3.71
C MET A 48 -1.06 11.44 -3.60
N GLN A 49 -1.95 12.41 -3.76
CA GLN A 49 -1.56 13.83 -3.64
C GLN A 49 -1.04 14.17 -2.24
N VAL A 50 -1.63 13.61 -1.19
CA VAL A 50 -1.14 13.81 0.19
C VAL A 50 0.24 13.18 0.38
N VAL A 51 0.46 11.96 -0.12
CA VAL A 51 1.78 11.31 -0.07
C VAL A 51 2.84 12.10 -0.84
N ARG A 52 2.52 12.56 -2.06
CA ARG A 52 3.43 13.38 -2.87
C ARG A 52 3.76 14.70 -2.19
N HIS A 53 2.75 15.39 -1.65
CA HIS A 53 2.93 16.63 -0.90
C HIS A 53 3.79 16.42 0.35
N HIS A 54 3.57 15.31 1.07
CA HIS A 54 4.38 14.92 2.21
C HIS A 54 5.85 14.72 1.83
N ALA A 55 6.12 13.93 0.80
CA ALA A 55 7.48 13.69 0.32
C ALA A 55 8.17 14.96 -0.18
N GLN A 56 7.45 15.89 -0.81
CA GLN A 56 7.99 17.18 -1.25
C GLN A 56 8.32 18.13 -0.10
N ARG A 57 7.62 18.02 1.05
CA ARG A 57 7.83 18.91 2.20
C ARG A 57 8.81 18.37 3.22
N CYS A 58 8.87 17.05 3.36
CA CYS A 58 9.65 16.36 4.38
C CYS A 58 10.82 15.56 3.80
N GLY A 59 10.84 15.35 2.49
CA GLY A 59 12.00 14.81 1.80
C GLY A 59 13.10 15.87 1.80
N ASN A 60 14.01 15.79 2.76
CA ASN A 60 15.19 16.66 2.82
C ASN A 60 16.19 16.38 1.68
N ILE A 61 15.91 15.41 0.82
CA ILE A 61 16.81 14.86 -0.18
C ILE A 61 16.01 14.54 -1.44
N ASP A 62 16.33 15.22 -2.54
CA ASP A 62 15.62 15.16 -3.82
C ASP A 62 15.38 13.72 -4.29
N GLU A 63 16.38 12.85 -4.13
CA GLU A 63 16.32 11.43 -4.49
C GLU A 63 15.15 10.68 -3.82
N LEU A 64 14.88 10.88 -2.51
CA LEU A 64 13.79 10.16 -1.85
C LEU A 64 12.43 10.67 -2.31
N THR A 65 12.34 11.97 -2.54
CA THR A 65 11.13 12.59 -3.07
C THR A 65 10.85 12.04 -4.46
N ASP A 66 11.86 11.98 -5.34
CA ASP A 66 11.74 11.41 -6.68
C ASP A 66 11.26 9.96 -6.62
N ARG A 67 11.84 9.13 -5.73
CA ARG A 67 11.41 7.74 -5.52
C ARG A 67 9.96 7.64 -5.08
N VAL A 68 9.50 8.45 -4.12
CA VAL A 68 8.08 8.46 -3.74
C VAL A 68 7.18 8.89 -4.92
N LEU A 69 7.65 9.81 -5.76
CA LEU A 69 6.89 10.30 -6.91
C LEU A 69 6.84 9.29 -8.07
N SER A 70 7.87 8.47 -8.26
CA SER A 70 8.01 7.52 -9.37
C SER A 70 7.62 6.08 -9.01
N ASP A 71 7.94 5.64 -7.80
CA ASP A 71 7.95 4.22 -7.41
C ASP A 71 6.72 3.82 -6.56
N MET A 72 5.92 4.82 -6.12
CA MET A 72 4.66 4.56 -5.44
C MET A 72 3.47 4.51 -6.40
N TYR A 73 2.74 3.41 -6.33
CA TYR A 73 1.44 3.25 -6.94
C TYR A 73 0.38 2.99 -5.87
N VAL A 74 -0.34 4.05 -5.50
CA VAL A 74 -1.38 4.01 -4.48
C VAL A 74 -0.81 3.48 -3.15
N ASP A 75 -1.22 2.29 -2.70
CA ASP A 75 -0.81 1.68 -1.43
C ASP A 75 0.50 0.88 -1.57
N ASP A 76 0.98 0.63 -2.79
CA ASP A 76 2.17 -0.17 -3.07
C ASP A 76 3.38 0.73 -3.42
N LEU A 77 4.53 0.45 -2.81
CA LEU A 77 5.82 1.04 -3.15
C LEU A 77 6.72 -0.06 -3.72
N ALA A 78 7.18 0.11 -4.96
CA ALA A 78 8.06 -0.84 -5.63
C ALA A 78 9.25 -0.09 -6.24
N THR A 79 10.43 -0.24 -5.62
CA THR A 79 11.67 0.46 -6.00
C THR A 79 12.77 -0.54 -6.33
N SER A 80 13.78 -0.09 -7.06
CA SER A 80 15.00 -0.84 -7.38
C SER A 80 16.25 0.04 -7.29
N CYS A 81 17.40 -0.60 -7.09
CA CYS A 81 18.73 0.01 -7.05
C CYS A 81 19.79 -1.05 -7.39
N ASP A 82 21.03 -0.61 -7.60
CA ASP A 82 22.08 -1.45 -8.18
C ASP A 82 22.86 -2.27 -7.15
N GLY A 83 22.71 -1.98 -5.85
CA GLY A 83 23.45 -2.66 -4.79
C GLY A 83 22.66 -2.86 -3.50
N VAL A 84 22.98 -3.94 -2.78
CA VAL A 84 22.30 -4.31 -1.53
C VAL A 84 22.46 -3.28 -0.41
N ASP A 85 23.64 -2.66 -0.30
CA ASP A 85 23.89 -1.60 0.67
C ASP A 85 23.08 -0.33 0.38
N GLU A 86 22.88 -0.04 -0.92
CA GLU A 86 22.03 1.05 -1.36
C GLU A 86 20.57 0.75 -1.06
N ALA A 87 20.11 -0.47 -1.37
CA ALA A 87 18.76 -0.95 -1.05
C ALA A 87 18.46 -0.81 0.45
N ARG A 88 19.40 -1.27 1.29
CA ARG A 88 19.28 -1.19 2.75
C ARG A 88 19.07 0.23 3.24
N ARG A 89 19.90 1.18 2.76
CA ARG A 89 19.77 2.60 3.09
C ARG A 89 18.47 3.19 2.56
N LEU A 90 18.08 2.82 1.34
CA LEU A 90 16.87 3.35 0.70
C LEU A 90 15.61 2.91 1.44
N VAL A 91 15.50 1.63 1.79
CA VAL A 91 14.41 1.04 2.57
C VAL A 91 14.25 1.75 3.92
N GLN A 92 15.34 1.96 4.64
CA GLN A 92 15.33 2.69 5.91
C GLN A 92 14.82 4.12 5.73
N ARG A 93 15.44 4.87 4.81
CA ARG A 93 15.13 6.29 4.58
C ARG A 93 13.69 6.50 4.10
N LEU A 94 13.19 5.64 3.23
CA LEU A 94 11.79 5.68 2.78
C LEU A 94 10.83 5.34 3.93
N THR A 95 11.16 4.33 4.74
CA THR A 95 10.36 3.96 5.91
C THR A 95 10.28 5.10 6.91
N GLU A 96 11.40 5.74 7.22
CA GLU A 96 11.46 6.91 8.11
C GLU A 96 10.67 8.09 7.55
N LEU A 97 10.93 8.47 6.29
CA LEU A 97 10.24 9.56 5.61
C LEU A 97 8.72 9.36 5.66
N MET A 98 8.23 8.20 5.23
CA MET A 98 6.80 7.92 5.18
C MET A 98 6.18 7.87 6.58
N LYS A 99 6.90 7.33 7.57
CA LYS A 99 6.46 7.29 8.97
C LYS A 99 6.25 8.67 9.57
N THR A 100 7.03 9.69 9.19
CA THR A 100 6.80 11.07 9.66
C THR A 100 5.46 11.64 9.20
N GLY A 101 4.91 11.15 8.10
CA GLY A 101 3.57 11.49 7.59
C GLY A 101 2.46 10.60 8.13
N GLY A 102 2.77 9.67 9.04
CA GLY A 102 1.83 8.65 9.54
C GLY A 102 1.61 7.48 8.57
N PHE A 103 2.37 7.41 7.48
CA PHE A 103 2.30 6.32 6.51
C PHE A 103 3.31 5.24 6.88
N VAL A 104 2.88 4.25 7.65
CA VAL A 104 3.74 3.13 8.03
C VAL A 104 3.79 2.11 6.88
N LEU A 105 4.95 2.01 6.24
CA LEU A 105 5.23 0.98 5.23
C LEU A 105 5.38 -0.39 5.93
N LYS A 106 4.83 -1.42 5.32
CA LYS A 106 4.77 -2.79 5.89
C LYS A 106 4.96 -3.81 4.78
N LYS A 107 5.30 -5.03 5.19
CA LYS A 107 5.48 -6.20 4.32
C LYS A 107 6.56 -5.98 3.25
N TRP A 108 7.68 -5.38 3.64
CA TRP A 108 8.85 -5.25 2.78
C TRP A 108 9.31 -6.61 2.27
N ALA A 109 9.66 -6.67 1.00
CA ALA A 109 10.19 -7.86 0.32
C ALA A 109 11.35 -7.43 -0.58
N SER A 110 12.35 -8.30 -0.73
CA SER A 110 13.59 -8.04 -1.46
C SER A 110 14.09 -9.35 -2.09
N ASN A 111 14.77 -9.26 -3.24
CA ASN A 111 15.52 -10.38 -3.82
C ASN A 111 16.78 -10.72 -3.00
N ASP A 112 17.30 -9.75 -2.26
CA ASP A 112 18.39 -9.91 -1.32
C ASP A 112 17.92 -9.61 0.12
N SER A 113 18.04 -10.58 1.03
CA SER A 113 17.62 -10.42 2.43
C SER A 113 18.45 -9.39 3.20
N ASP A 114 19.69 -9.14 2.78
CA ASP A 114 20.59 -8.23 3.47
C ASP A 114 20.11 -6.76 3.36
N ALA A 115 19.30 -6.47 2.34
CA ALA A 115 18.61 -5.18 2.19
C ALA A 115 17.58 -4.91 3.31
N LEU A 116 17.07 -5.94 3.98
CA LEU A 116 15.97 -5.83 4.95
C LEU A 116 16.39 -6.11 6.40
N MET A 117 17.67 -6.42 6.64
CA MET A 117 18.17 -6.87 7.95
C MET A 117 17.93 -5.89 9.10
N ASP A 118 17.85 -4.59 8.81
CA ASP A 118 17.65 -3.57 9.84
C ASP A 118 16.17 -3.26 10.13
N LEU A 119 15.25 -3.89 9.41
CA LEU A 119 13.83 -3.71 9.64
C LEU A 119 13.33 -4.61 10.79
N PRO A 120 12.31 -4.16 11.54
CA PRO A 120 11.58 -5.02 12.45
C PRO A 120 10.98 -6.22 11.70
N ALA A 121 10.98 -7.40 12.33
CA ALA A 121 10.48 -8.62 11.70
C ALA A 121 8.99 -8.51 11.30
N GLU A 122 8.20 -7.71 12.02
CA GLU A 122 6.80 -7.43 11.72
C GLU A 122 6.59 -6.53 10.48
N ASP A 123 7.64 -5.82 10.03
CA ASP A 123 7.62 -4.96 8.85
C ASP A 123 8.09 -5.71 7.61
N VAL A 124 8.77 -6.83 7.78
CA VAL A 124 9.24 -7.71 6.71
C VAL A 124 8.16 -8.73 6.37
N SER A 125 8.00 -9.00 5.08
CA SER A 125 7.12 -10.05 4.60
C SER A 125 7.56 -11.43 5.13
N SER A 126 6.61 -12.21 5.64
CA SER A 126 6.82 -13.61 5.99
C SER A 126 6.81 -14.56 4.78
N ALA A 127 6.83 -14.03 3.55
CA ALA A 127 6.76 -14.84 2.34
C ALA A 127 7.92 -15.83 2.28
N ASP A 128 7.55 -17.10 2.15
CA ASP A 128 8.45 -18.20 1.85
C ASP A 128 9.23 -17.86 0.56
N LYS A 129 10.54 -18.16 0.51
CA LYS A 129 11.39 -17.79 -0.64
C LYS A 129 10.89 -18.36 -1.97
N ASP A 130 10.11 -19.44 -1.90
CA ASP A 130 9.50 -20.12 -3.06
C ASP A 130 8.13 -19.55 -3.46
N ARG A 131 7.58 -18.59 -2.71
CA ARG A 131 6.26 -18.02 -2.98
C ARG A 131 6.38 -16.75 -3.80
N LEU A 132 5.78 -16.77 -5.00
CA LEU A 132 5.65 -15.60 -5.86
C LEU A 132 4.97 -14.44 -5.13
N TRP A 133 5.63 -13.28 -5.09
CA TRP A 133 5.12 -12.06 -4.50
C TRP A 133 4.17 -11.38 -5.48
N LYS A 134 2.91 -11.18 -5.07
CA LYS A 134 1.95 -10.46 -5.91
C LYS A 134 2.15 -8.95 -5.73
N THR A 135 2.48 -8.26 -6.80
CA THR A 135 2.62 -6.79 -6.82
C THR A 135 2.01 -6.25 -8.10
N LEU A 136 1.12 -5.26 -7.99
CA LEU A 136 0.53 -4.56 -9.15
C LEU A 136 -0.09 -5.48 -10.23
N GLY A 137 -0.62 -6.64 -9.84
CA GLY A 137 -1.19 -7.64 -10.76
C GLY A 137 -0.18 -8.61 -11.38
N LEU A 138 1.11 -8.41 -11.11
CA LEU A 138 2.21 -9.30 -11.48
C LEU A 138 2.59 -10.22 -10.33
N HIS A 139 3.35 -11.25 -10.66
CA HIS A 139 4.00 -12.14 -9.71
C HIS A 139 5.50 -11.95 -9.82
N TRP A 140 6.17 -11.71 -8.70
CA TRP A 140 7.61 -11.53 -8.63
C TRP A 140 8.24 -12.73 -7.92
N ASN A 141 9.18 -13.39 -8.58
CA ASN A 141 10.06 -14.35 -7.94
C ASN A 141 11.27 -13.59 -7.38
N GLY A 142 11.33 -13.41 -6.07
CA GLY A 142 12.45 -12.72 -5.43
C GLY A 142 13.79 -13.46 -5.57
N HIS A 143 13.80 -14.79 -5.64
CA HIS A 143 15.05 -15.54 -5.74
C HIS A 143 15.73 -15.38 -7.10
N SER A 144 14.96 -15.48 -8.19
CA SER A 144 15.50 -15.31 -9.54
C SER A 144 15.44 -13.86 -10.02
N ASP A 145 14.75 -12.99 -9.31
CA ASP A 145 14.42 -11.61 -9.70
C ASP A 145 13.70 -11.52 -11.06
N HIS A 146 12.61 -12.28 -11.21
CA HIS A 146 11.80 -12.28 -12.42
C HIS A 146 10.36 -11.88 -12.13
N LEU A 147 9.82 -10.98 -12.96
CA LEU A 147 8.39 -10.69 -13.02
C LEU A 147 7.73 -11.66 -14.01
N THR A 148 6.61 -12.24 -13.59
CA THR A 148 5.83 -13.19 -14.36
C THR A 148 4.33 -12.93 -14.21
N PHE A 149 3.56 -13.43 -15.18
CA PHE A 149 2.12 -13.51 -15.11
C PHE A 149 1.74 -14.95 -14.83
N MET A 150 0.87 -15.18 -13.84
CA MET A 150 0.23 -16.48 -13.73
C MET A 150 -0.98 -16.49 -14.66
N PRO A 151 -1.04 -17.35 -15.68
CA PRO A 151 -2.25 -17.51 -16.46
C PRO A 151 -3.39 -17.88 -15.50
N MET A 152 -4.54 -17.24 -15.68
CA MET A 152 -5.75 -17.63 -14.96
C MET A 152 -5.99 -19.12 -15.27
N PRO A 153 -6.28 -19.96 -14.26
CA PRO A 153 -6.66 -21.34 -14.55
C PRO A 153 -7.82 -21.32 -15.55
N ASP A 154 -7.75 -22.20 -16.55
CA ASP A 154 -8.79 -22.29 -17.57
C ASP A 154 -10.15 -22.37 -16.88
N ILE A 155 -11.03 -21.43 -17.21
CA ILE A 155 -12.42 -21.48 -16.78
C ILE A 155 -13.03 -22.66 -17.52
N HIS A 156 -13.00 -23.85 -16.91
CA HIS A 156 -13.76 -24.98 -17.43
C HIS A 156 -15.24 -24.59 -17.40
N PRO A 157 -15.92 -24.52 -18.56
CA PRO A 157 -17.32 -24.08 -18.63
C PRO A 157 -18.31 -25.10 -18.04
N GLU A 158 -17.86 -26.18 -17.39
CA GLU A 158 -18.70 -27.26 -16.91
C GLU A 158 -18.62 -27.44 -15.39
N ARG A 159 -19.14 -26.48 -14.63
CA ARG A 159 -19.75 -26.72 -13.30
C ARG A 159 -20.81 -25.66 -13.01
N HIS A 160 -21.80 -25.56 -13.88
CA HIS A 160 -23.13 -25.14 -13.47
C HIS A 160 -24.08 -26.31 -13.72
N ASP A 161 -24.86 -26.61 -12.69
CA ASP A 161 -26.01 -27.51 -12.62
C ASP A 161 -25.73 -29.00 -12.35
N SER A 162 -25.71 -29.33 -11.06
CA SER A 162 -26.40 -30.49 -10.49
C SER A 162 -26.88 -30.17 -9.07
#